data_AF-A0A2L2YTJ9-F1
#
_entry.id   AF-A0A2L2YTJ9-F1
#
_cell.length_a   1.000
_cell.length_b   1.000
_cell.length_c   1.000
_cell.angle_alpha   90.00
_cell.angle_beta   90.00
_cell.angle_gamma   90.00
#
_symmetry.space_group_name_H-M   'P 1'
#
loop_
_entity.id
_entity.type
_entity.pdbx_description
1 polymer ?
#
loop_
_entity_poly.entity_id
_entity_poly.type
_entity_poly.pdbx_seq_one_letter_code
_entity_poly.pdbx_strand_id
1 'polypeptide(L)'
;IVSSFDSEDAASIKIAQNVLASDKIEGNLAFIKSNFAIVSSTITSLEKQGLELCDAINYIDVVSQVLQKARGNIGQSVAAKLNQNFGVEHWLPNNEENRCDINR
;
A
#
# COMPACT_ATOMS: atom_id res chain seq x y z
N ILE A 1 1.05 14.71 -23.36
CA ILE A 1 0.35 15.85 -22.71
C ILE A 1 1.31 16.64 -21.85
N VAL A 2 1.92 16.08 -20.79
CA VAL A 2 2.88 16.85 -19.96
C VAL A 2 4.16 17.25 -20.73
N SER A 3 4.62 16.40 -21.64
CA SER A 3 5.79 16.65 -22.49
C SER A 3 5.62 17.76 -23.53
N SER A 4 4.39 18.22 -23.79
CA SER A 4 4.10 19.27 -24.78
C SER A 4 3.93 20.66 -24.17
N PHE A 5 4.03 20.79 -22.85
CA PHE A 5 3.98 22.08 -22.16
C PHE A 5 5.35 22.75 -22.13
N ASP A 6 5.38 24.08 -22.08
CA ASP A 6 6.62 24.83 -21.90
C ASP A 6 7.18 24.59 -20.49
N SER A 7 8.44 24.19 -20.39
CA SER A 7 9.09 23.92 -19.10
C SER A 7 9.28 25.19 -18.26
N GLU A 8 9.26 26.38 -18.86
CA GLU A 8 9.48 27.65 -18.15
C GLU A 8 8.17 28.29 -17.69
N ASP A 9 7.01 27.83 -18.15
CA ASP A 9 5.69 28.36 -17.76
C ASP A 9 5.40 28.15 -16.27
N ALA A 10 5.86 27.03 -15.71
CA ALA A 10 5.72 26.74 -14.28
C ALA A 10 6.79 25.76 -13.80
N ALA A 11 7.27 25.98 -12.57
CA ALA A 11 8.20 25.06 -11.91
C ALA A 11 7.66 23.62 -11.83
N SER A 12 6.34 23.46 -11.64
CA SER A 12 5.68 22.15 -11.61
C SER A 12 5.74 21.41 -12.94
N ILE A 13 5.66 22.11 -14.08
CA ILE A 13 5.78 21.51 -15.42
C ILE A 13 7.19 20.96 -15.61
N LYS A 14 8.21 21.79 -15.33
CA LYS A 14 9.62 21.40 -15.39
C LYS A 14 9.92 20.17 -14.54
N ILE A 15 9.44 20.15 -13.30
CA ILE A 15 9.61 19.02 -12.39
C ILE A 15 8.93 17.77 -12.94
N ALA A 16 7.67 17.87 -13.39
CA ALA A 16 6.96 16.73 -13.92
C ALA A 16 7.64 16.14 -15.17
N GLN A 17 8.10 17.00 -16.09
CA GLN A 17 8.87 16.56 -17.26
C GLN A 17 10.17 15.86 -16.87
N ASN A 18 10.94 16.41 -15.93
CA ASN A 18 12.18 15.80 -15.44
C ASN A 18 11.93 14.42 -14.79
N VAL A 19 10.86 14.28 -14.00
CA VAL A 19 10.49 13.01 -13.37
C VAL A 19 10.09 11.99 -14.43
N LEU A 20 9.27 12.39 -15.41
CA LEU A 20 8.78 11.53 -16.49
C LEU A 20 9.88 11.14 -17.49
N ALA A 21 10.93 11.94 -17.62
CA ALA A 21 12.10 11.64 -18.44
C ALA A 21 13.06 10.62 -17.79
N SER A 22 12.85 10.23 -16.54
CA SER A 22 13.71 9.25 -15.87
C SER A 22 13.44 7.83 -16.38
N ASP A 23 14.49 7.14 -16.85
CA ASP A 23 14.41 5.71 -17.26
C ASP A 23 13.92 4.77 -16.13
N LYS A 24 13.97 5.23 -14.88
CA LYS A 24 13.52 4.46 -13.72
C LYS A 24 12.02 4.59 -13.48
N ILE A 25 11.33 5.55 -14.10
CA ILE A 25 9.94 5.87 -13.77
C ILE A 25 9.01 4.68 -14.04
N GLU A 26 9.20 3.99 -15.17
CA GLU A 26 8.39 2.84 -15.53
C GLU A 26 8.54 1.70 -14.52
N GLY A 27 9.79 1.34 -14.20
CA GLY A 27 10.09 0.31 -13.19
C GLY A 27 9.58 0.69 -11.79
N ASN A 28 9.72 1.95 -11.39
CA ASN A 28 9.22 2.44 -10.11
C ASN A 28 7.68 2.40 -10.05
N LEU A 29 6.99 2.81 -11.12
CA LEU A 29 5.53 2.75 -11.19
C LEU A 29 5.02 1.31 -11.19
N ALA A 30 5.68 0.42 -11.93
CA ALA A 30 5.37 -1.00 -11.92
C ALA A 30 5.53 -1.59 -10.51
N PHE A 31 6.64 -1.27 -9.83
CA PHE A 31 6.90 -1.71 -8.46
C PHE A 31 5.86 -1.18 -7.47
N ILE A 32 5.52 0.11 -7.54
CA ILE A 32 4.49 0.71 -6.67
C ILE A 32 3.15 0.04 -6.90
N LYS A 33 2.75 -0.13 -8.16
CA LYS A 33 1.48 -0.76 -8.52
C LYS A 33 1.41 -2.22 -8.07
N SER A 34 2.48 -3.00 -8.27
CA SER A 34 2.47 -4.43 -7.94
C SER A 34 2.53 -4.71 -6.44
N ASN A 35 3.16 -3.83 -5.65
CA ASN A 35 3.41 -4.08 -4.22
C ASN A 35 2.50 -3.28 -3.29
N PHE A 36 2.03 -2.09 -3.69
CA PHE A 36 1.36 -1.15 -2.79
C PHE A 36 -0.07 -0.78 -3.21
N ALA A 37 -0.56 -1.22 -4.38
CA ALA A 37 -1.94 -0.96 -4.79
C ALA A 37 -2.98 -1.48 -3.77
N ILE A 38 -2.66 -2.60 -3.10
CA ILE A 38 -3.54 -3.19 -2.09
C ILE A 38 -3.79 -2.27 -0.89
N VAL A 39 -2.82 -1.42 -0.54
CA VAL A 39 -2.95 -0.48 0.58
C VAL A 39 -4.07 0.52 0.30
N SER A 40 -4.08 1.10 -0.91
CA SER A 40 -5.11 2.05 -1.31
C SER A 40 -6.48 1.40 -1.35
N SER A 41 -6.62 0.20 -1.93
CA SER A 41 -7.91 -0.50 -2.01
C SER A 41 -8.45 -0.89 -0.63
N THR A 42 -7.57 -1.26 0.30
CA THR A 42 -7.97 -1.60 1.67
C THR A 42 -8.43 -0.37 2.42
N ILE A 43 -7.71 0.76 2.36
CA ILE A 43 -8.15 2.02 2.99
C ILE A 43 -9.54 2.42 2.50
N THR A 44 -9.76 2.44 1.19
CA THR A 44 -11.08 2.74 0.61
C THR A 44 -12.17 1.77 1.07
N SER A 45 -11.82 0.51 1.37
CA SER A 45 -12.77 -0.46 1.88
C SER A 45 -13.07 -0.23 3.36
N LEU A 46 -12.06 0.11 4.17
CA LEU A 46 -12.19 0.44 5.60
C LEU A 46 -12.99 1.72 5.85
N GLU A 47 -12.96 2.68 4.91
CA GLU A 47 -13.74 3.92 4.99
C GLU A 47 -15.24 3.73 4.73
N LYS A 48 -15.67 2.56 4.22
CA LYS A 48 -17.08 2.28 3.95
C LYS A 48 -17.85 2.10 5.25
N GLN A 49 -18.99 2.76 5.33
CA GLN A 49 -19.93 2.56 6.44
C GLN A 49 -20.54 1.16 6.38
N GLY A 50 -20.79 0.56 7.55
CA GLY A 50 -21.40 -0.76 7.66
C GLY A 50 -20.43 -1.93 7.43
N LEU A 51 -19.12 -1.68 7.37
CA LEU A 51 -18.12 -2.74 7.36
C LEU A 51 -18.09 -3.45 8.73
N GLU A 52 -18.17 -4.78 8.73
CA GLU A 52 -18.02 -5.56 9.94
C GLU A 52 -16.58 -5.46 10.49
N LEU A 53 -16.43 -5.41 11.82
CA LEU A 53 -15.12 -5.33 12.45
C LEU A 53 -14.22 -6.52 12.07
N CYS A 54 -14.82 -7.70 11.95
CA CYS A 54 -14.13 -8.91 11.48
C CYS A 54 -13.53 -8.72 10.08
N ASP A 55 -14.30 -8.17 9.14
CA ASP A 55 -13.83 -7.89 7.79
C ASP A 55 -12.72 -6.84 7.78
N ALA A 56 -12.83 -5.81 8.63
CA ALA A 56 -11.79 -4.80 8.78
C ALA A 56 -10.46 -5.39 9.26
N ILE A 57 -10.49 -6.28 10.25
CA ILE A 57 -9.31 -7.01 10.76
C ILE A 57 -8.72 -7.90 9.65
N ASN A 58 -9.57 -8.66 8.96
CA ASN A 58 -9.14 -9.53 7.85
C ASN A 58 -8.45 -8.73 6.73
N TYR A 59 -8.95 -7.54 6.39
CA TYR A 59 -8.30 -6.69 5.40
C TYR A 59 -6.90 -6.23 5.82
N ILE A 60 -6.70 -5.91 7.10
CA ILE A 60 -5.39 -5.52 7.63
C ILE A 60 -4.41 -6.71 7.57
N ASP A 61 -4.87 -7.92 7.91
CA ASP A 61 -4.05 -9.13 7.81
C ASP A 61 -3.61 -9.44 6.38
N VAL A 62 -4.52 -9.31 5.42
CA VAL A 62 -4.20 -9.50 3.99
C VAL A 62 -3.16 -8.47 3.53
N VAL A 63 -3.30 -7.19 3.92
CA VAL A 63 -2.31 -6.15 3.59
C VAL A 63 -0.95 -6.48 4.19
N SER A 64 -0.91 -6.94 5.45
CA SER A 64 0.34 -7.34 6.12
C SER A 64 1.05 -8.46 5.37
N GLN A 65 0.33 -9.53 5.01
CA GLN A 65 0.89 -10.65 4.26
C GLN A 65 1.42 -10.27 2.88
N VAL A 66 0.76 -9.34 2.18
CA VAL A 66 1.22 -8.86 0.87
C VAL A 66 2.46 -7.97 1.01
N LEU A 67 2.48 -7.06 1.99
CA LEU A 67 3.62 -6.19 2.22
C LEU A 67 4.87 -6.95 2.68
N GLN A 68 4.72 -8.02 3.44
CA GLN A 68 5.84 -8.90 3.81
C GLN A 68 6.50 -9.57 2.59
N LYS A 69 5.79 -9.71 1.47
CA LYS A 69 6.34 -10.27 0.22
C LYS A 69 7.05 -9.21 -0.64
N ALA A 70 6.91 -7.92 -0.32
CA ALA A 70 7.56 -6.85 -1.06
C ALA A 70 9.08 -6.90 -0.87
N ARG A 71 9.82 -7.05 -1.97
CA ARG A 71 11.28 -7.20 -1.95
C ARG A 71 11.99 -5.84 -1.96
N GLY A 72 13.24 -5.83 -1.51
CA GLY A 72 14.11 -4.67 -1.51
C GLY A 72 13.90 -3.75 -0.29
N ASN A 73 14.87 -2.85 -0.07
CA ASN A 73 14.94 -2.02 1.14
C ASN A 73 13.67 -1.17 1.35
N ILE A 74 13.08 -0.67 0.26
CA ILE A 74 11.84 0.14 0.32
C ILE A 74 10.66 -0.74 0.74
N GLY A 75 10.49 -1.91 0.13
CA GLY A 75 9.42 -2.86 0.49
C GLY A 75 9.51 -3.28 1.96
N GLN A 76 10.72 -3.65 2.41
CA GLN A 76 10.97 -4.01 3.80
C GLN A 76 10.70 -2.87 4.77
N SER A 77 11.08 -1.63 4.42
CA SER A 77 10.81 -0.45 5.26
C SER A 77 9.31 -0.17 5.39
N VAL A 78 8.53 -0.35 4.32
CA VAL A 78 7.08 -0.19 4.35
C VAL A 78 6.42 -1.28 5.19
N ALA A 79 6.83 -2.55 5.02
CA ALA A 79 6.33 -3.67 5.83
C ALA A 79 6.62 -3.47 7.32
N ALA A 80 7.83 -3.00 7.67
CA ALA A 80 8.20 -2.71 9.05
C ALA A 80 7.32 -1.62 9.67
N LYS A 81 7.00 -0.55 8.94
CA LYS A 81 6.09 0.50 9.42
C LYS A 81 4.68 -0.01 9.66
N LEU A 82 4.17 -0.90 8.81
CA LEU A 82 2.86 -1.51 9.03
C LEU A 82 2.89 -2.35 10.31
N ASN A 83 3.89 -3.21 10.48
CA ASN A 83 4.03 -4.05 11.66
C ASN A 83 4.25 -3.25 12.94
N GLN A 84 4.90 -2.09 12.89
CA GLN A 84 5.02 -1.22 14.06
C GLN A 84 3.66 -0.70 14.54
N ASN A 85 2.75 -0.39 13.62
CA ASN A 85 1.45 0.21 13.94
C ASN A 85 0.33 -0.84 14.12
N PHE A 86 0.44 -1.97 13.44
CA PHE A 86 -0.60 -3.00 13.32
C PHE A 86 -0.07 -4.42 13.57
N GLY A 87 1.15 -4.56 14.09
CA GLY A 87 1.78 -5.85 14.35
C GLY A 87 0.94 -6.72 15.27
N VAL A 88 0.60 -7.89 14.75
CA VAL A 88 -0.25 -8.92 15.39
C VAL A 88 0.24 -9.39 16.76
N GLU A 89 1.53 -9.24 17.12
CA GLU A 89 2.04 -9.54 18.47
C GLU A 89 1.38 -8.70 19.57
N HIS A 90 0.81 -7.54 19.22
CA HIS A 90 0.09 -6.69 20.17
C HIS A 90 -1.43 -6.92 20.19
N TRP A 91 -2.01 -7.46 19.11
CA TRP A 91 -3.46 -7.47 18.87
C TRP A 91 -4.10 -8.86 18.86
N LEU A 92 -3.34 -9.95 18.76
CA LEU A 92 -3.89 -11.30 18.79
C LEU A 92 -3.51 -12.02 20.09
N PRO A 93 -4.47 -12.37 20.97
CA PRO A 93 -4.25 -13.44 21.93
C PRO A 93 -4.00 -14.74 21.13
N ASN A 94 -3.07 -15.58 21.60
CA ASN A 94 -2.59 -16.82 20.99
C ASN A 94 -3.66 -17.94 20.79
N ASN A 95 -4.92 -17.60 20.61
CA ASN A 95 -6.01 -18.56 20.47
C ASN A 95 -6.50 -18.56 19.03
N GLU A 96 -6.38 -19.73 18.38
CA GLU A 96 -6.97 -20.03 17.06
C GLU A 96 -8.50 -19.79 17.02
N GLU A 97 -9.13 -19.66 18.17
CA GLU A 97 -10.56 -19.45 18.42
C GLU A 97 -11.06 -18.02 18.09
N ASN A 98 -10.16 -17.04 17.90
CA ASN A 98 -10.52 -15.64 17.59
C ASN A 98 -10.27 -15.23 16.14
N ARG A 99 -9.84 -16.14 15.25
CA ARG A 99 -9.89 -15.84 13.81
C ARG A 99 -11.36 -15.81 13.44
N CYS A 100 -11.85 -14.68 12.92
CA CYS A 100 -13.20 -14.61 12.39
C CYS A 100 -13.39 -15.78 11.40
N ASP A 101 -14.17 -16.78 11.82
CA ASP A 101 -14.25 -18.07 11.16
C ASP A 101 -14.62 -17.93 9.69
N ILE A 102 -13.70 -18.28 8.79
CA ILE A 102 -13.85 -18.19 7.33
C ILE A 102 -14.67 -19.39 6.79
N ASN A 103 -15.66 -19.88 7.53
CA ASN A 103 -16.55 -20.92 7.03
C ASN A 103 -18.01 -20.56 7.34
N ARG A 104 -18.65 -19.92 6.36
CA ARG A 104 -20.11 -19.97 6.19
C ARG A 104 -20.42 -20.57 4.83
#